data_AF-A0A924MPQ3-F1
#
_entry.id   AF-A0A924MPQ3-F1
#
_cell.length_a   1.000
_cell.length_b   1.000
_cell.length_c   1.000
_cell.angle_alpha   90.00
_cell.angle_beta   90.00
_cell.angle_gamma   90.00
#
_symmetry.space_group_name_H-M   'P 1'
#
loop_
_entity.id
_entity.type
_entity.pdbx_description
1 polymer ?
#
loop_
_entity_poly.entity_id
_entity_poly.type
_entity_poly.pdbx_seq_one_letter_code
_entity_poly.pdbx_strand_id
1 'polypeptide(L)'
;LVSGRARDKVRAWFHKLDRVRNLHAGKDMLDKELRRVAMMQADLSPVLEKFHMDAVDDLQLALALGDIRARQVSRLLHDHAQAVLQAQSPSPAKPDKPARPVAKPRKADHASRFTVEGVGNLLSQLARCCQPVPGDAIVGYLTRGRGVSIHRRNCPSVLRLVGMQPDRMLPVNWGHAASSRYDVGIQVRAYDRKWLLKDVTNVIAQAEVNILGISSHLDEARGLADIRVTLKVSDFEQLSQLLAKLDTVPGVQDARRLG
;
A
#
# COMPACT_ATOMS: atom_id res chain seq x y z
N LEU A 1 17.42 44.14 -10.06
CA LEU A 1 16.43 43.09 -10.43
C LEU A 1 15.14 43.29 -9.63
N VAL A 2 14.25 44.19 -10.09
CA VAL A 2 13.22 44.84 -9.22
C VAL A 2 11.75 44.51 -9.59
N SER A 3 11.46 43.51 -10.44
CA SER A 3 10.07 43.06 -10.66
C SER A 3 9.94 41.54 -10.74
N GLY A 4 8.80 41.00 -10.27
CA GLY A 4 8.50 39.55 -10.31
C GLY A 4 8.60 38.97 -11.72
N ARG A 5 8.04 39.67 -12.71
CA ARG A 5 8.12 39.29 -14.14
C ARG A 5 9.54 39.17 -14.67
N ALA A 6 10.48 40.01 -14.20
CA ALA A 6 11.87 39.91 -14.60
C ALA A 6 12.55 38.68 -13.98
N ARG A 7 12.21 38.32 -12.73
CA ARG A 7 12.71 37.09 -12.08
C ARG A 7 12.16 35.83 -12.75
N ASP A 8 10.88 35.85 -13.14
CA ASP A 8 10.24 34.72 -13.82
C ASP A 8 10.84 34.50 -15.22
N LYS A 9 11.11 35.58 -15.97
CA LYS A 9 11.83 35.49 -17.25
C LYS A 9 13.25 34.94 -17.10
N VAL A 10 13.99 35.38 -16.07
CA VAL A 10 15.34 34.88 -15.79
C VAL A 10 15.30 33.40 -15.42
N ARG A 11 14.37 32.98 -14.55
CA ARG A 11 14.15 31.56 -14.22
C ARG A 11 13.83 30.75 -15.46
N ALA A 12 12.85 31.17 -16.26
CA ALA A 12 12.48 30.49 -17.50
C ALA A 12 13.65 30.37 -18.47
N TRP A 13 14.51 31.39 -18.56
CA TRP A 13 15.72 31.35 -19.39
C TRP A 13 16.74 30.33 -18.87
N PHE A 14 17.03 30.31 -17.56
CA PHE A 14 17.91 29.30 -16.96
C PHE A 14 17.34 27.88 -17.07
N HIS A 15 16.04 27.70 -16.90
CA HIS A 15 15.36 26.41 -17.10
C HIS A 15 15.53 25.89 -18.53
N LYS A 16 15.50 26.80 -19.52
CA LYS A 16 15.71 26.46 -20.93
C LYS A 16 17.18 26.15 -21.24
N LEU A 17 18.12 26.87 -20.62
CA LEU A 17 19.55 26.65 -20.78
C LEU A 17 19.98 25.28 -20.25
N ASP A 18 19.44 24.87 -19.11
CA ASP A 18 19.79 23.62 -18.42
C ASP A 18 18.84 22.45 -18.75
N ARG A 19 18.05 22.52 -19.83
CA ARG A 19 17.00 21.53 -20.11
C ARG A 19 17.51 20.09 -20.11
N VAL A 20 18.65 19.81 -20.72
CA VAL A 20 19.25 18.46 -20.76
C VAL A 20 19.60 17.97 -19.35
N ARG A 21 20.20 18.84 -18.53
CA ARG A 21 20.56 18.54 -17.14
C ARG A 21 19.31 18.30 -16.30
N ASN A 22 18.27 19.11 -16.49
CA ASN A 22 17.00 18.99 -15.78
C ASN A 22 16.27 17.69 -16.17
N LEU A 23 16.27 17.32 -17.44
CA LEU A 23 15.72 16.02 -17.88
C LEU A 23 16.40 14.85 -17.18
N HIS A 24 17.74 14.84 -17.16
CA HIS A 24 18.49 13.77 -16.51
C HIS A 24 18.21 13.71 -15.00
N ALA A 25 18.25 14.85 -14.32
CA ALA A 25 17.94 14.92 -12.89
C ALA A 25 16.49 14.46 -12.60
N GLY A 26 15.54 14.87 -13.43
CA GLY A 26 14.13 14.49 -13.31
C GLY A 26 13.90 13.00 -13.52
N LYS A 27 14.59 12.41 -14.50
CA LYS A 27 14.61 10.96 -14.72
C LYS A 27 15.15 10.22 -13.51
N ASP A 28 16.30 10.63 -12.97
CA ASP A 28 16.88 10.01 -11.77
C ASP A 28 15.94 10.08 -10.56
N MET A 29 15.26 11.22 -10.37
CA MET A 29 14.28 11.42 -9.32
C MET A 29 13.06 10.50 -9.49
N LEU A 30 12.56 10.36 -10.72
CA LEU A 30 11.43 9.48 -11.05
C LEU A 30 11.81 8.01 -10.82
N ASP A 31 12.91 7.57 -11.41
CA ASP A 31 13.40 6.19 -11.33
C ASP A 31 13.66 5.78 -9.88
N LYS A 32 14.24 6.68 -9.07
CA LYS A 32 14.46 6.44 -7.64
C LYS A 32 13.15 6.22 -6.89
N GLU A 33 12.15 7.07 -7.12
CA GLU A 33 10.85 6.93 -6.46
C GLU A 33 10.11 5.67 -6.90
N LEU A 34 10.04 5.39 -8.21
CA LEU A 34 9.37 4.21 -8.72
C LEU A 34 10.04 2.92 -8.23
N ARG A 35 11.37 2.90 -8.16
CA ARG A 35 12.12 1.77 -7.57
C ARG A 35 11.81 1.61 -6.09
N ARG A 36 11.77 2.71 -5.33
CA ARG A 36 11.45 2.72 -3.90
C ARG A 36 10.10 2.06 -3.63
N VAL A 37 9.07 2.37 -4.41
CA VAL A 37 7.70 1.83 -4.21
C VAL A 37 7.38 0.57 -5.02
N ALA A 38 8.37 -0.01 -5.71
CA ALA A 38 8.22 -1.18 -6.59
C ALA A 38 7.22 -0.97 -7.76
N MET A 39 7.30 0.17 -8.44
CA MET A 39 6.44 0.57 -9.56
C MET A 39 7.22 0.94 -10.83
N MET A 40 8.44 0.43 -11.02
CA MET A 40 9.28 0.73 -12.19
C MET A 40 8.64 0.38 -13.54
N GLN A 41 7.72 -0.58 -13.56
CA GLN A 41 7.04 -1.05 -14.77
C GLN A 41 5.62 -0.49 -14.91
N ALA A 42 5.24 0.46 -14.07
CA ALA A 42 3.90 1.06 -14.12
C ALA A 42 3.74 1.93 -15.37
N ASP A 43 2.54 1.90 -15.96
CA ASP A 43 2.17 2.80 -17.04
C ASP A 43 2.03 4.24 -16.51
N LEU A 44 2.77 5.17 -17.12
CA LEU A 44 2.78 6.59 -16.74
C LEU A 44 1.68 7.41 -17.42
N SER A 45 0.96 6.85 -18.38
CA SER A 45 -0.17 7.51 -19.08
C SER A 45 -1.16 8.21 -18.14
N PRO A 46 -1.67 7.58 -17.05
CA PRO A 46 -2.60 8.24 -16.14
C PRO A 46 -2.00 9.46 -15.41
N VAL A 47 -0.68 9.50 -15.22
CA VAL A 47 0.02 10.65 -14.63
C VAL A 47 0.11 11.79 -15.63
N LEU A 48 0.46 11.48 -16.89
CA LEU A 48 0.53 12.45 -17.97
C LEU A 48 -0.84 13.11 -18.22
N GLU A 49 -1.90 12.31 -18.29
CA GLU A 49 -3.28 12.82 -18.41
C GLU A 49 -3.67 13.72 -17.24
N LYS A 50 -3.35 13.32 -16.01
CA LYS A 50 -3.71 14.07 -14.81
C LYS A 50 -3.05 15.43 -14.73
N PHE A 51 -1.81 15.55 -15.22
CA PHE A 51 -1.04 16.79 -15.21
C PHE A 51 -1.08 17.54 -16.54
N HIS A 52 -1.86 17.07 -17.52
CA HIS A 52 -1.95 17.66 -18.86
C HIS A 52 -0.59 17.76 -19.56
N MET A 53 0.17 16.67 -19.53
CA MET A 53 1.50 16.56 -20.13
C MET A 53 1.44 15.68 -21.38
N ASP A 54 2.14 16.11 -22.43
CA ASP A 54 2.15 15.40 -23.71
C ASP A 54 3.20 14.28 -23.73
N ALA A 55 4.32 14.46 -23.00
CA ALA A 55 5.42 13.50 -22.97
C ALA A 55 6.00 13.28 -21.56
N VAL A 56 6.65 12.12 -21.37
CA VAL A 56 7.37 11.77 -20.13
C VAL A 56 8.51 12.77 -19.84
N ASP A 57 9.12 13.35 -20.88
CA ASP A 57 10.13 14.41 -20.75
C ASP A 57 9.58 15.63 -19.98
N ASP A 58 8.31 15.99 -20.19
CA ASP A 58 7.69 17.13 -19.51
C ASP A 58 7.46 16.83 -18.03
N LEU A 59 7.09 15.58 -17.71
CA LEU A 59 7.01 15.10 -16.33
C LEU A 59 8.38 15.13 -15.65
N GLN A 60 9.43 14.66 -16.32
CA GLN A 60 10.80 14.70 -15.81
C GLN A 60 11.27 16.13 -15.56
N LEU A 61 11.00 17.05 -16.49
CA LEU A 61 11.31 18.47 -16.30
C LEU A 61 10.57 19.03 -15.09
N ALA A 62 9.26 18.80 -14.97
CA ALA A 62 8.48 19.28 -13.83
C ALA A 62 8.97 18.72 -12.48
N LEU A 63 9.46 17.47 -12.46
CA LEU A 63 10.09 16.87 -11.28
C LEU A 63 11.40 17.56 -10.92
N ALA A 64 12.27 17.81 -11.91
CA ALA A 64 13.56 18.46 -11.70
C ALA A 64 13.43 19.92 -11.25
N LEU A 65 12.40 20.61 -11.76
CA LEU A 65 12.08 21.99 -11.40
C LEU A 65 11.35 22.08 -10.04
N GLY A 66 10.82 20.96 -9.54
CA GLY A 66 10.12 20.88 -8.26
C GLY A 66 8.65 21.29 -8.32
N ASP A 67 8.10 21.48 -9.53
CA ASP A 67 6.68 21.79 -9.76
C ASP A 67 5.79 20.61 -9.36
N ILE A 68 6.28 19.39 -9.62
CA ILE A 68 5.67 18.12 -9.18
C ILE A 68 6.64 17.41 -8.24
N ARG A 69 6.12 16.81 -7.17
CA ARG A 69 6.90 15.96 -6.27
C ARG A 69 6.83 14.51 -6.73
N ALA A 70 7.95 13.78 -6.70
CA ALA A 70 7.98 12.37 -7.09
C ALA A 70 6.94 11.50 -6.35
N ARG A 71 6.71 11.75 -5.05
CA ARG A 71 5.66 11.06 -4.27
C ARG A 71 4.23 11.29 -4.77
N GLN A 72 3.95 12.41 -5.44
CA GLN A 72 2.63 12.64 -6.05
C GLN A 72 2.43 11.70 -7.24
N VAL A 73 3.50 11.45 -8.01
CA VAL A 73 3.49 10.51 -9.14
C VAL A 73 3.22 9.10 -8.64
N SER A 74 3.98 8.61 -7.65
CA SER A 74 3.81 7.25 -7.13
C SER A 74 2.43 7.01 -6.50
N ARG A 75 1.87 8.01 -5.81
CA ARG A 75 0.49 7.96 -5.31
C ARG A 75 -0.54 7.85 -6.43
N LEU A 76 -0.45 8.71 -7.44
CA LEU A 76 -1.43 8.70 -8.54
C LEU A 76 -1.42 7.38 -9.28
N LEU A 77 -0.23 6.80 -9.52
CA LEU A 77 -0.10 5.47 -10.11
C LEU A 77 -0.73 4.40 -9.22
N HIS A 78 -0.53 4.48 -7.91
CA HIS A 78 -1.14 3.54 -6.96
C HIS A 78 -2.67 3.64 -6.99
N ASP A 79 -3.22 4.85 -6.91
CA ASP A 79 -4.67 5.09 -6.92
C ASP A 79 -5.30 4.61 -8.23
N HIS A 80 -4.64 4.85 -9.38
CA HIS A 80 -5.10 4.36 -10.67
C HIS A 80 -5.09 2.83 -10.74
N ALA A 81 -4.01 2.18 -10.29
CA ALA A 81 -3.93 0.73 -10.23
C ALA A 81 -5.05 0.13 -9.35
N GLN A 82 -5.35 0.74 -8.20
CA GLN A 82 -6.46 0.33 -7.35
C GLN A 82 -7.83 0.51 -8.04
N ALA A 83 -8.04 1.62 -8.74
CA ALA A 83 -9.28 1.87 -9.48
C ALA A 83 -9.50 0.85 -10.59
N VAL A 84 -8.45 0.47 -11.33
CA VAL A 84 -8.51 -0.58 -12.37
C VAL A 84 -8.86 -1.94 -11.76
N LEU A 85 -8.23 -2.31 -10.65
CA LEU A 85 -8.55 -3.56 -9.93
C LEU A 85 -10.00 -3.59 -9.42
N GLN A 86 -10.51 -2.45 -8.96
CA GLN A 86 -11.90 -2.34 -8.50
C GLN A 86 -12.90 -2.38 -9.67
N ALA A 87 -12.57 -1.78 -10.82
CA ALA A 87 -13.42 -1.81 -12.01
C ALA A 87 -13.50 -3.21 -12.66
N GLN A 88 -12.46 -4.02 -12.50
CA GLN A 88 -12.43 -5.42 -12.95
C GLN A 88 -13.11 -6.39 -11.96
N SER A 89 -13.50 -5.91 -10.78
CA SER A 89 -14.33 -6.65 -9.84
C SER A 89 -15.81 -6.38 -10.16
N PRO A 90 -16.71 -7.39 -10.23
CA PRO A 90 -18.13 -7.13 -10.48
C PRO A 90 -18.69 -6.25 -9.35
N SER A 91 -19.08 -5.02 -9.67
CA SER A 91 -19.62 -4.09 -8.67
C SER A 91 -21.02 -4.54 -8.23
N PRO A 92 -21.31 -4.66 -6.92
CA PRO A 92 -22.67 -4.76 -6.44
C PRO A 92 -23.33 -3.37 -6.53
N ALA A 93 -24.57 -3.35 -7.01
CA ALA A 93 -25.40 -2.16 -7.11
C ALA A 93 -25.42 -1.37 -5.78
N LYS A 94 -25.23 -0.05 -5.88
CA LYS A 94 -25.35 0.91 -4.78
C LYS A 94 -26.77 0.84 -4.17
N PRO A 95 -26.94 0.71 -2.84
CA PRO A 95 -28.19 1.06 -2.21
C PRO A 95 -28.22 2.56 -1.90
N ASP A 96 -29.36 3.17 -2.20
CA ASP A 96 -29.74 4.54 -1.90
C ASP A 96 -29.54 4.93 -0.42
N LYS A 97 -29.28 6.23 -0.21
CA LYS A 97 -29.36 6.87 1.11
C LYS A 97 -30.74 6.63 1.73
N PRO A 98 -30.84 6.52 3.07
CA PRO A 98 -31.36 7.69 3.78
C PRO A 98 -30.78 7.98 5.19
N ALA A 99 -30.86 9.28 5.52
CA ALA A 99 -31.18 9.93 6.79
C ALA A 99 -30.39 9.69 8.11
N ARG A 100 -29.71 10.79 8.51
CA ARG A 100 -29.64 11.49 9.82
C ARG A 100 -29.09 10.77 11.08
N PRO A 101 -28.25 11.44 11.89
CA PRO A 101 -27.51 10.81 12.99
C PRO A 101 -28.29 10.83 14.30
N VAL A 102 -28.28 9.72 15.03
CA VAL A 102 -28.63 9.69 16.46
C VAL A 102 -27.44 9.14 17.23
N ALA A 103 -27.01 9.94 18.20
CA ALA A 103 -25.83 9.68 19.02
C ALA A 103 -26.12 8.69 20.16
N LYS A 104 -25.22 7.70 20.30
CA LYS A 104 -24.77 6.98 21.51
C LYS A 104 -25.79 6.07 22.24
N PRO A 105 -25.35 4.96 22.91
CA PRO A 105 -24.11 4.84 23.69
C PRO A 105 -23.18 3.65 23.36
N ARG A 106 -21.91 3.81 23.75
CA ARG A 106 -20.85 2.80 23.71
C ARG A 106 -21.25 1.54 24.49
N LYS A 107 -21.16 0.35 23.88
CA LYS A 107 -20.55 -0.88 24.44
C LYS A 107 -20.18 -1.88 23.33
N ALA A 108 -18.96 -2.42 23.44
CA ALA A 108 -18.45 -3.70 22.92
C ALA A 108 -18.66 -4.06 21.43
N ASP A 109 -17.67 -3.67 20.62
CA ASP A 109 -16.74 -4.63 20.01
C ASP A 109 -17.32 -5.81 19.20
N HIS A 110 -18.12 -5.56 18.17
CA HIS A 110 -18.31 -6.49 17.04
C HIS A 110 -18.69 -5.75 15.73
N ALA A 111 -17.92 -4.72 15.35
CA ALA A 111 -17.94 -4.31 13.94
C ALA A 111 -17.41 -5.49 13.11
N SER A 112 -18.29 -6.10 12.33
CA SER A 112 -18.12 -7.38 11.64
C SER A 112 -16.81 -7.44 10.85
N ARG A 113 -15.89 -8.32 11.25
CA ARG A 113 -14.60 -8.58 10.56
C ARG A 113 -14.77 -9.20 9.16
N PHE A 114 -15.98 -9.50 8.75
CA PHE A 114 -16.34 -10.23 7.53
C PHE A 114 -17.70 -9.73 7.05
N THR A 115 -17.93 -9.81 5.74
CA THR A 115 -19.21 -9.53 5.10
C THR A 115 -19.68 -10.81 4.42
N VAL A 116 -20.87 -11.28 4.79
CA VAL A 116 -21.55 -12.39 4.11
C VAL A 116 -22.42 -11.77 3.02
N GLU A 117 -22.24 -12.17 1.77
CA GLU A 117 -23.01 -11.60 0.66
C GLU A 117 -24.49 -11.98 0.80
N GLY A 118 -25.38 -10.98 0.71
CA GLY A 118 -26.83 -11.16 0.66
C GLY A 118 -27.59 -11.12 2.00
N VAL A 119 -26.93 -11.14 3.18
CA VAL A 119 -27.62 -11.08 4.49
C VAL A 119 -26.81 -10.29 5.52
N GLY A 120 -27.38 -9.21 6.04
CA GLY A 120 -26.79 -8.44 7.15
C GLY A 120 -27.00 -9.11 8.52
N ASN A 121 -25.99 -9.02 9.40
CA ASN A 121 -26.04 -9.41 10.81
C ASN A 121 -26.31 -10.90 11.14
N LEU A 122 -25.75 -11.83 10.36
CA LEU A 122 -25.69 -13.24 10.77
C LEU A 122 -24.60 -13.46 11.84
N LEU A 123 -24.94 -14.16 12.92
CA LEU A 123 -23.97 -14.67 13.89
C LEU A 123 -22.94 -15.50 13.13
N SER A 124 -21.69 -15.05 13.07
CA SER A 124 -20.64 -15.76 12.33
C SER A 124 -19.36 -15.84 13.15
N GLN A 125 -18.64 -16.95 13.00
CA GLN A 125 -17.47 -17.30 13.79
C GLN A 125 -16.37 -17.91 12.92
N LEU A 126 -15.11 -17.67 13.26
CA LEU A 126 -13.96 -18.30 12.60
C LEU A 126 -13.86 -19.78 12.99
N ALA A 127 -13.66 -20.66 12.02
CA ALA A 127 -13.52 -22.08 12.26
C ALA A 127 -12.20 -22.40 12.97
N ARG A 128 -12.28 -23.21 14.04
CA ARG A 128 -11.11 -23.64 14.81
C ARG A 128 -10.17 -24.57 14.04
N CYS A 129 -10.65 -25.23 13.00
CA CYS A 129 -9.88 -26.23 12.24
C CYS A 129 -8.85 -25.63 11.28
N CYS A 130 -9.05 -24.39 10.80
CA CYS A 130 -8.15 -23.76 9.83
C CYS A 130 -7.82 -22.30 10.14
N GLN A 131 -8.44 -21.72 11.18
CA GLN A 131 -8.15 -20.39 11.74
C GLN A 131 -7.83 -19.34 10.66
N PRO A 132 -8.79 -19.01 9.78
CA PRO A 132 -8.53 -18.14 8.65
C PRO A 132 -8.14 -16.73 9.09
N VAL A 133 -7.18 -16.13 8.39
CA VAL A 133 -6.65 -14.78 8.65
C VAL A 133 -6.92 -13.84 7.48
N PRO A 134 -7.00 -12.51 7.71
CA PRO A 134 -7.18 -11.53 6.65
C PRO A 134 -6.21 -11.72 5.48
N GLY A 135 -6.73 -11.82 4.26
CA GLY A 135 -5.97 -12.15 3.05
C GLY A 135 -6.13 -13.60 2.58
N ASP A 136 -6.55 -14.52 3.46
CA ASP A 136 -6.91 -15.87 3.04
C ASP A 136 -8.19 -15.84 2.19
N ALA A 137 -8.23 -16.65 1.13
CA ALA A 137 -9.48 -16.98 0.46
C ALA A 137 -10.38 -17.75 1.44
N ILE A 138 -11.47 -17.12 1.87
CA ILE A 138 -12.41 -17.67 2.86
C ILE A 138 -13.75 -18.05 2.25
N VAL A 139 -14.46 -18.94 2.93
CA VAL A 139 -15.82 -19.39 2.59
C VAL A 139 -16.64 -19.52 3.87
N GLY A 140 -17.92 -19.17 3.80
CA GLY A 140 -18.86 -19.40 4.89
C GLY A 140 -19.58 -20.73 4.71
N TYR A 141 -19.82 -21.43 5.82
CA TYR A 141 -20.68 -22.61 5.84
C TYR A 141 -21.76 -22.43 6.91
N LEU A 142 -23.03 -22.48 6.49
CA LEU A 142 -24.17 -22.33 7.39
C LEU A 142 -24.29 -23.56 8.27
N THR A 143 -24.07 -23.44 9.58
CA THR A 143 -24.17 -24.53 10.56
C THR A 143 -25.59 -24.72 11.08
N ARG A 144 -25.92 -25.88 11.67
CA ARG A 144 -27.23 -26.08 12.33
C ARG A 144 -27.18 -25.43 13.72
N GLY A 145 -27.72 -24.23 13.84
CA GLY A 145 -27.94 -23.55 15.13
C GLY A 145 -26.77 -22.73 15.71
N ARG A 146 -25.60 -22.68 15.06
CA ARG A 146 -24.44 -21.86 15.52
C ARG A 146 -24.06 -20.75 14.53
N GLY A 147 -24.99 -20.39 13.64
CA GLY A 147 -24.77 -19.38 12.60
C GLY A 147 -23.81 -19.85 11.51
N VAL A 148 -23.00 -18.93 10.97
CA VAL A 148 -22.07 -19.19 9.87
C VAL A 148 -20.65 -19.48 10.40
N SER A 149 -20.07 -20.60 10.00
CA SER A 149 -18.66 -20.94 10.29
C SER A 149 -17.79 -20.52 9.11
N ILE A 150 -16.75 -19.72 9.36
CA ILE A 150 -15.84 -19.20 8.32
C ILE A 150 -14.61 -20.10 8.24
N HIS A 151 -14.40 -20.70 7.07
CA HIS A 151 -13.29 -21.58 6.77
C HIS A 151 -12.39 -20.98 5.69
N ARG A 152 -11.14 -21.47 5.60
CA ARG A 152 -10.36 -21.31 4.38
C ARG A 152 -11.01 -22.09 3.25
N ARG A 153 -10.96 -21.56 2.03
CA ARG A 153 -11.54 -22.18 0.83
C ARG A 153 -11.01 -23.60 0.58
N ASN A 154 -9.77 -23.88 0.95
CA ASN A 154 -9.12 -25.19 0.81
C ASN A 154 -9.14 -26.05 2.09
N CYS A 155 -9.94 -25.70 3.10
CA CYS A 155 -10.00 -26.48 4.35
C CYS A 155 -10.65 -27.86 4.10
N PRO A 156 -9.98 -29.00 4.41
CA PRO A 156 -10.56 -30.33 4.20
C PRO A 156 -11.89 -30.54 4.90
N SER A 157 -12.07 -29.91 6.07
CA SER A 157 -13.32 -29.99 6.83
C SER A 157 -14.48 -29.32 6.10
N VAL A 158 -14.26 -28.16 5.47
CA VAL A 158 -15.34 -27.46 4.73
C VAL A 158 -15.63 -28.15 3.41
N LEU A 159 -14.61 -28.65 2.72
CA LEU A 159 -14.78 -29.40 1.47
C LEU A 159 -15.63 -30.67 1.68
N ARG A 160 -15.41 -31.40 2.78
CA ARG A 160 -16.25 -32.55 3.16
C ARG A 160 -17.70 -32.14 3.45
N LEU A 161 -17.91 -31.02 4.13
CA LEU A 161 -19.25 -30.52 4.45
C LEU A 161 -20.00 -30.06 3.20
N VAL A 162 -19.33 -29.33 2.31
CA VAL A 162 -19.87 -28.89 1.01
C VAL A 162 -20.19 -30.09 0.12
N GLY A 163 -19.36 -31.13 0.12
CA GLY A 163 -19.63 -32.37 -0.61
C GLY A 163 -20.89 -33.10 -0.16
N MET A 164 -21.33 -32.92 1.10
CA MET A 164 -22.59 -33.50 1.61
C MET A 164 -23.79 -32.59 1.38
N GLN A 165 -23.63 -31.27 1.56
CA GLN A 165 -24.71 -30.29 1.46
C GLN A 165 -24.17 -28.98 0.82
N PRO A 166 -24.13 -28.91 -0.52
CA PRO A 166 -23.53 -27.77 -1.22
C PRO A 166 -24.32 -26.47 -1.03
N ASP A 167 -25.65 -26.55 -0.93
CA ASP A 167 -26.55 -25.38 -0.79
C ASP A 167 -26.34 -24.55 0.48
N ARG A 168 -25.53 -25.05 1.41
CA ARG A 168 -25.22 -24.41 2.69
C ARG A 168 -23.91 -23.62 2.65
N MET A 169 -23.25 -23.60 1.50
CA MET A 169 -22.08 -22.77 1.25
C MET A 169 -22.52 -21.33 0.98
N LEU A 170 -21.86 -20.39 1.64
CA LEU A 170 -22.11 -18.96 1.47
C LEU A 170 -20.83 -18.26 1.02
N PRO A 171 -20.89 -17.39 -0.01
CA PRO A 171 -19.80 -16.50 -0.32
C PRO A 171 -19.61 -15.50 0.83
N VAL A 172 -18.38 -15.45 1.34
CA VAL A 172 -17.99 -14.57 2.44
C VAL A 172 -16.68 -13.93 2.06
N ASN A 173 -16.61 -12.61 2.21
CA ASN A 173 -15.39 -11.85 2.01
C ASN A 173 -14.97 -11.21 3.33
N TRP A 174 -13.69 -10.88 3.43
CA TRP A 174 -13.23 -9.99 4.50
C TRP A 174 -13.99 -8.68 4.39
N GLY A 175 -14.55 -8.23 5.50
CA GLY A 175 -15.29 -6.97 5.51
C GLY A 175 -14.33 -5.83 5.25
N HIS A 176 -14.81 -4.76 4.60
CA HIS A 176 -14.09 -3.49 4.57
C HIS A 176 -14.14 -2.86 5.96
N ALA A 177 -13.34 -3.38 6.89
CA ALA A 177 -13.05 -2.65 8.11
C ALA A 177 -12.31 -1.38 7.71
N ALA A 178 -12.82 -0.22 8.13
CA ALA A 178 -12.27 1.12 7.89
C ALA A 178 -10.90 1.39 8.55
N SER A 179 -10.03 0.38 8.61
CA SER A 179 -8.68 0.41 9.16
C SER A 179 -7.85 -0.80 8.70
N SER A 180 -7.96 -1.21 7.43
CA SER A 180 -7.25 -2.40 6.93
C SER A 180 -5.77 -2.11 6.76
N ARG A 181 -5.00 -2.27 7.84
CA ARG A 181 -3.55 -2.34 7.72
C ARG A 181 -3.19 -3.59 6.91
N TYR A 182 -2.36 -3.46 5.89
CA TYR A 182 -1.91 -4.57 5.05
C TYR A 182 -0.44 -4.88 5.26
N ASP A 183 -0.08 -6.14 4.97
CA ASP A 183 1.28 -6.63 5.16
C ASP A 183 2.14 -6.32 3.93
N VAL A 184 3.33 -5.77 4.15
CA VAL A 184 4.25 -5.39 3.09
C VAL A 184 5.69 -5.75 3.48
N GLY A 185 6.40 -6.39 2.55
CA GLY A 185 7.84 -6.59 2.68
C GLY A 185 8.60 -5.35 2.24
N ILE A 186 9.65 -4.98 2.97
CA ILE A 186 10.62 -3.99 2.55
C ILE A 186 12.04 -4.56 2.65
N GLN A 187 12.96 -3.98 1.89
CA GLN A 187 14.39 -4.26 1.92
C GLN A 187 15.14 -2.97 2.15
N VAL A 188 16.05 -2.98 3.13
CA VAL A 188 16.97 -1.89 3.44
C VAL A 188 18.38 -2.42 3.22
N ARG A 189 19.12 -1.78 2.31
CA ARG A 189 20.54 -2.05 2.08
C ARG A 189 21.36 -0.93 2.70
N ALA A 190 22.34 -1.30 3.52
CA ALA A 190 23.12 -0.32 4.26
C ALA A 190 24.57 -0.80 4.46
N TYR A 191 25.48 0.12 4.69
CA TYR A 191 26.80 -0.20 5.23
C TYR A 191 26.65 -0.60 6.70
N ASP A 192 27.28 -1.73 7.06
CA ASP A 192 27.23 -2.20 8.43
C ASP A 192 27.95 -1.24 9.37
N ARG A 193 27.30 -0.96 10.49
CA ARG A 193 27.86 -0.12 11.56
C ARG A 193 27.17 -0.41 12.86
N LYS A 194 27.85 -0.04 13.95
CA LYS A 194 27.27 -0.09 15.29
C LYS A 194 25.92 0.65 15.30
N TRP A 195 24.91 -0.02 15.86
CA TRP A 195 23.54 0.47 16.03
C TRP A 195 22.69 0.59 14.75
N LEU A 196 23.14 0.11 13.59
CA LEU A 196 22.34 0.17 12.35
C LEU A 196 20.91 -0.38 12.54
N LEU A 197 20.79 -1.59 13.09
CA LEU A 197 19.48 -2.24 13.30
C LEU A 197 18.59 -1.46 14.29
N LYS A 198 19.20 -0.82 15.30
CA LYS A 198 18.49 0.05 16.25
C LYS A 198 17.94 1.28 15.53
N ASP A 199 18.75 1.92 14.69
CA ASP A 199 18.34 3.14 13.98
C ASP A 199 17.20 2.85 12.98
N VAL A 200 17.30 1.73 12.26
CA VAL A 200 16.25 1.27 11.34
C VAL A 200 14.95 0.96 12.09
N THR A 201 15.01 0.17 13.17
CA THR A 201 13.80 -0.19 13.92
C THR A 201 13.18 1.00 14.65
N ASN A 202 13.99 1.96 15.12
CA ASN A 202 13.50 3.21 15.70
C ASN A 202 12.70 4.05 14.70
N VAL A 203 13.18 4.19 13.46
CA VAL A 203 12.44 4.92 12.41
C VAL A 203 11.11 4.24 12.11
N ILE A 204 11.08 2.90 12.07
CA ILE A 204 9.85 2.13 11.88
C ILE A 204 8.88 2.35 13.04
N ALA A 205 9.38 2.30 14.27
CA ALA A 205 8.57 2.53 15.48
C ALA A 205 8.00 3.95 15.54
N GLN A 206 8.79 4.98 15.20
CA GLN A 206 8.33 6.37 15.12
C GLN A 206 7.28 6.61 14.04
N ALA A 207 7.21 5.75 13.01
CA ALA A 207 6.16 5.78 12.00
C ALA A 207 4.87 5.07 12.45
N GLU A 208 4.82 4.53 13.67
CA GLU A 208 3.71 3.75 14.23
C GLU A 208 3.35 2.51 13.39
N VAL A 209 4.37 1.93 12.75
CA VAL A 209 4.26 0.73 11.91
C VAL A 209 4.70 -0.50 12.70
N ASN A 210 3.89 -1.56 12.63
CA ASN A 210 4.20 -2.81 13.32
C ASN A 210 5.15 -3.67 12.47
N ILE A 211 6.19 -4.22 13.10
CA ILE A 211 7.07 -5.22 12.51
C ILE A 211 6.49 -6.60 12.79
N LEU A 212 6.26 -7.38 11.73
CA LEU A 212 5.79 -8.77 11.81
C LEU A 212 6.95 -9.77 11.76
N GLY A 213 8.02 -9.41 11.06
CA GLY A 213 9.20 -10.23 10.93
C GLY A 213 10.37 -9.40 10.45
N ILE A 214 11.57 -9.77 10.87
CA ILE A 214 12.81 -9.15 10.43
C ILE A 214 13.85 -10.22 10.19
N SER A 215 14.55 -10.12 9.07
CA SER A 215 15.74 -10.91 8.78
C SER A 215 16.86 -9.98 8.34
N SER A 216 18.08 -10.27 8.77
CA SER A 216 19.26 -9.48 8.47
C SER A 216 20.38 -10.41 8.05
N HIS A 217 21.04 -10.06 6.96
CA HIS A 217 22.21 -10.77 6.46
C HIS A 217 23.35 -9.78 6.24
N LEU A 218 24.54 -10.10 6.76
CA LEU A 218 25.75 -9.31 6.56
C LEU A 218 26.59 -9.97 5.47
N ASP A 219 26.91 -9.21 4.42
CA ASP A 219 28.00 -9.53 3.50
C ASP A 219 29.29 -8.94 4.05
N GLU A 220 30.04 -9.74 4.81
CA GLU A 220 31.28 -9.32 5.47
C GLU A 220 32.34 -8.82 4.48
N ALA A 221 32.40 -9.41 3.29
CA ALA A 221 33.38 -9.05 2.27
C ALA A 221 33.17 -7.63 1.73
N ARG A 222 31.90 -7.17 1.68
CA ARG A 222 31.53 -5.83 1.22
C ARG A 222 31.20 -4.86 2.35
N GLY A 223 31.10 -5.35 3.59
CA GLY A 223 30.61 -4.56 4.72
C GLY A 223 29.17 -4.08 4.53
N LEU A 224 28.33 -4.86 3.82
CA LEU A 224 26.97 -4.48 3.46
C LEU A 224 25.95 -5.36 4.18
N ALA A 225 25.03 -4.74 4.90
CA ALA A 225 23.87 -5.37 5.52
C ALA A 225 22.66 -5.32 4.57
N ASP A 226 22.02 -6.48 4.35
CA ASP A 226 20.73 -6.62 3.69
C ASP A 226 19.68 -6.96 4.76
N ILE A 227 18.86 -5.98 5.11
CA ILE A 227 17.82 -6.11 6.13
C ILE A 227 16.47 -6.19 5.43
N ARG A 228 15.75 -7.29 5.62
CA ARG A 228 14.37 -7.46 5.12
C ARG A 228 13.40 -7.41 6.28
N VAL A 229 12.37 -6.59 6.13
CA VAL A 229 11.37 -6.38 7.18
C VAL A 229 9.99 -6.59 6.61
N THR A 230 9.18 -7.42 7.25
CA THR A 230 7.76 -7.55 6.98
C THR A 230 7.01 -6.62 7.93
N LEU A 231 6.26 -5.69 7.38
CA LEU A 231 5.59 -4.60 8.09
C LEU A 231 4.07 -4.68 7.91
N LYS A 232 3.33 -4.13 8.86
CA LYS A 232 1.89 -3.90 8.76
C LYS A 232 1.57 -2.41 8.72
N VAL A 233 1.26 -1.89 7.54
CA VAL A 233 1.05 -0.46 7.23
C VAL A 233 -0.42 -0.15 6.99
N SER A 234 -0.90 1.04 7.34
CA SER A 234 -2.30 1.47 7.17
C SER A 234 -2.69 1.66 5.72
N ASP A 235 -1.81 2.24 4.92
CA ASP A 235 -2.06 2.68 3.55
C ASP A 235 -0.73 2.86 2.79
N PHE A 236 -0.82 3.21 1.51
CA PHE A 236 0.34 3.50 0.66
C PHE A 236 1.12 4.74 1.12
N GLU A 237 0.45 5.71 1.75
CA GLU A 237 1.09 6.93 2.21
C GLU A 237 2.08 6.65 3.34
N GLN A 238 1.63 5.91 4.35
CA GLN A 238 2.45 5.54 5.50
C GLN A 238 3.68 4.77 5.03
N LEU A 239 3.52 3.86 4.07
CA LEU A 239 4.63 3.12 3.46
C LEU A 239 5.60 4.04 2.72
N SER A 240 5.11 4.88 1.80
CA SER A 240 5.95 5.80 1.01
C SER A 240 6.74 6.75 1.93
N GLN A 241 6.07 7.30 2.96
CA GLN A 241 6.72 8.15 3.96
C GLN A 241 7.76 7.40 4.79
N LEU A 242 7.47 6.16 5.21
CA LEU A 242 8.42 5.33 5.95
C LEU A 242 9.68 5.03 5.13
N LEU A 243 9.53 4.60 3.87
CA LEU A 243 10.66 4.32 2.99
C LEU A 243 11.52 5.56 2.75
N ALA A 244 10.90 6.72 2.55
CA ALA A 244 11.62 7.98 2.41
C ALA A 244 12.39 8.36 3.68
N LYS A 245 11.85 8.08 4.89
CA LYS A 245 12.57 8.31 6.15
C LYS A 245 13.73 7.32 6.33
N LEU A 246 13.54 6.05 5.99
CA LEU A 246 14.59 5.04 6.07
C LEU A 246 15.80 5.38 5.19
N ASP A 247 15.58 5.93 4.00
CA ASP A 247 16.65 6.44 3.11
C ASP A 247 17.51 7.54 3.75
N THR A 248 16.99 8.26 4.75
CA THR A 248 17.73 9.33 5.44
C THR A 248 18.60 8.81 6.59
N VAL A 249 18.47 7.53 6.96
CA VAL A 249 19.25 6.94 8.05
C VAL A 249 20.73 6.86 7.61
N PRO A 250 21.67 7.39 8.41
CA PRO A 250 23.08 7.34 8.06
C PRO A 250 23.58 5.90 7.81
N GLY A 251 24.19 5.68 6.65
CA GLY A 251 24.69 4.36 6.23
C GLY A 251 23.69 3.57 5.39
N VAL A 252 22.40 3.94 5.33
CA VAL A 252 21.46 3.34 4.39
C VAL A 252 21.77 3.82 2.97
N GLN A 253 21.94 2.87 2.05
CA GLN A 253 22.11 3.13 0.63
C GLN A 253 20.77 3.27 -0.07
N ASP A 254 19.83 2.37 0.25
CA ASP A 254 18.49 2.32 -0.34
C ASP A 254 17.53 1.56 0.57
N ALA A 255 16.31 2.07 0.71
CA ALA A 255 15.18 1.43 1.34
C ALA A 255 14.01 1.35 0.35
N ARG A 256 13.62 0.13 -0.01
CA ARG A 256 12.60 -0.11 -1.03
C ARG A 256 11.59 -1.17 -0.62
N ARG A 257 10.40 -1.11 -1.21
CA ARG A 257 9.41 -2.18 -1.12
C ARG A 257 9.92 -3.44 -1.81
N LEU A 258 9.68 -4.60 -1.20
CA LEU A 258 9.82 -5.91 -1.83
C LEU A 258 8.57 -6.16 -2.67
N GLY A 259 8.75 -6.21 -3.98
CA GLY A 259 7.71 -6.37 -4.99
C GLY A 259 8.33 -6.52 -6.37
#